data_AF-A0A067JU21-F1
#
_entry.id   AF-A0A067JU21-F1
#
_cell.length_a   1.000
_cell.length_b   1.000
_cell.length_c   1.000
_cell.angle_alpha   90.00
_cell.angle_beta   90.00
_cell.angle_gamma   90.00
#
_symmetry.space_group_name_H-M   'P 1'
#
loop_
_entity.id
_entity.type
_entity.pdbx_description
1 polymer ?
#
loop_
_entity_poly.entity_id
_entity_poly.type
_entity_poly.pdbx_seq_one_letter_code
_entity_poly.pdbx_strand_id
1 'polypeptide(L)'
;MQKDFNIKEEAGGAGKAIVKNFTTIVTSQTLGIRLYWNGKGTTGIPTTGVYGPLMSAIYVIPNFVPPSEGIFAGTVVGIVVAIVVCLFN
;
A
#
# COMPACT_ATOMS: atom_id res chain seq x y z
N MET A 1 1.84 0.65 15.74
CA MET A 1 2.33 -0.71 15.41
C MET A 1 1.44 -1.71 16.13
N GLN A 2 0.75 -2.59 15.41
CA GLN A 2 -0.06 -3.63 16.05
C GLN A 2 0.82 -4.85 16.35
N LYS A 3 0.77 -5.34 17.58
CA LYS A 3 1.40 -6.60 17.99
C LYS A 3 0.31 -7.61 18.34
N ASP A 4 0.66 -8.89 18.25
CA ASP A 4 -0.17 -10.02 18.70
C ASP A 4 -1.59 -10.03 18.13
N PHE A 5 -1.72 -9.70 16.84
CA PHE A 5 -3.00 -9.64 16.17
C PHE A 5 -3.55 -11.04 15.86
N ASN A 6 -4.70 -11.39 16.46
CA ASN A 6 -5.43 -12.62 16.18
C ASN A 6 -6.68 -12.32 15.35
N ILE A 7 -6.60 -12.61 14.04
CA ILE A 7 -7.70 -12.35 13.10
C ILE A 7 -8.98 -13.10 13.45
N LYS A 8 -8.89 -14.32 14.00
CA LYS A 8 -10.06 -15.16 14.32
C LYS A 8 -10.84 -14.56 15.49
N GLU A 9 -10.15 -14.07 16.51
CA GLU A 9 -10.77 -13.44 17.67
C GLU A 9 -11.40 -12.10 17.28
N GLU A 10 -10.66 -11.27 16.55
CA GLU A 10 -11.12 -9.96 16.07
C GLU A 10 -12.30 -10.06 15.11
N ALA A 11 -12.33 -11.09 14.25
CA ALA A 11 -13.45 -11.33 13.35
C ALA A 11 -14.63 -12.04 14.03
N GLY A 12 -14.47 -12.52 15.26
CA GLY A 12 -15.48 -13.32 15.96
C GLY A 12 -15.79 -14.65 15.25
N GLY A 13 -14.77 -15.27 14.65
CA GLY A 13 -14.88 -16.55 13.93
C GLY A 13 -14.12 -16.59 12.60
N ALA A 14 -13.99 -17.80 12.04
CA ALA A 14 -13.35 -18.01 10.73
C ALA A 14 -14.26 -17.59 9.56
N GLY A 15 -13.68 -17.19 8.43
CA GLY A 15 -14.40 -16.83 7.20
C GLY A 15 -15.12 -15.48 7.26
N LYS A 16 -14.94 -14.69 8.31
CA LYS A 16 -15.51 -13.35 8.46
C LYS A 16 -14.49 -12.30 8.03
N ALA A 17 -14.90 -11.44 7.09
CA ALA A 17 -14.07 -10.32 6.66
C ALA A 17 -14.10 -9.21 7.72
N ILE A 18 -12.92 -8.67 8.03
CA ILE A 18 -12.77 -7.48 8.87
C ILE A 18 -11.83 -6.48 8.19
N VAL A 19 -12.10 -5.19 8.39
CA VAL A 19 -11.25 -4.11 7.91
C VAL A 19 -10.58 -3.45 9.11
N LYS A 20 -9.26 -3.30 9.06
CA LYS A 20 -8.48 -2.58 10.08
C LYS A 20 -7.76 -1.41 9.43
N ASN A 21 -8.02 -0.22 9.95
CA ASN A 21 -7.43 1.02 9.46
C ASN A 21 -6.22 1.40 10.31
N PHE A 22 -5.12 1.77 9.64
CA PHE A 22 -3.91 2.24 10.30
C PHE A 22 -3.51 3.61 9.73
N THR A 23 -3.51 4.63 10.59
CA THR A 23 -3.07 5.99 10.22
C THR A 23 -1.61 6.17 10.66
N THR A 24 -0.76 6.62 9.74
CA THR A 24 0.66 6.89 10.04
C THR A 24 1.15 8.10 9.25
N ILE A 25 2.14 8.80 9.79
CA ILE A 25 2.82 9.92 9.12
C ILE A 25 4.02 9.36 8.37
N VAL A 26 4.09 9.62 7.06
CA VAL A 26 5.20 9.19 6.20
C VAL A 26 6.15 10.37 6.01
N THR A 27 7.30 10.33 6.68
CA THR A 27 8.31 11.40 6.61
C THR A 27 9.28 11.23 5.45
N SER A 28 9.52 10.01 4.99
CA SER A 28 10.59 9.69 4.01
C SER A 28 10.06 9.22 2.65
N GLN A 29 8.98 9.83 2.14
CA GLN A 29 8.33 9.56 0.83
C GLN A 29 7.90 8.09 0.56
N THR A 30 8.33 7.14 1.38
CA THR A 30 8.15 5.70 1.22
C THR A 30 7.42 5.17 2.44
N LEU A 31 6.33 4.45 2.23
CA LEU A 31 5.59 3.74 3.27
C LEU A 31 5.97 2.25 3.22
N GLY A 32 6.64 1.77 4.28
CA GLY A 32 6.96 0.35 4.43
C GLY A 32 5.90 -0.38 5.26
N ILE A 33 5.32 -1.45 4.72
CA ILE A 33 4.40 -2.34 5.43
C ILE A 33 5.13 -3.64 5.71
N ARG A 34 5.22 -4.05 6.98
CA ARG A 34 5.89 -5.29 7.40
C ARG A 34 4.91 -6.17 8.17
N LEU A 35 4.66 -7.35 7.62
CA LEU A 35 3.84 -8.37 8.27
C LEU A 35 4.79 -9.43 8.85
N TYR A 36 4.74 -9.59 10.16
CA TYR A 36 5.52 -10.60 10.85
C TYR A 36 4.61 -11.62 11.51
N TRP A 37 4.86 -12.89 11.23
CA TRP A 37 4.15 -14.00 11.84
C TRP A 37 5.13 -14.78 12.73
N ASN A 38 4.83 -14.84 14.02
CA ASN A 38 5.63 -15.56 15.01
C ASN A 38 5.04 -16.93 15.38
N GLY A 39 4.05 -17.43 14.63
CA GLY A 39 3.37 -18.68 14.97
C GLY A 39 4.11 -19.92 14.45
N LYS A 40 4.03 -21.02 15.22
CA LYS A 40 4.49 -22.35 14.79
C LYS A 40 3.56 -22.88 13.70
N GLY A 41 4.00 -22.83 12.44
CA GLY A 41 3.31 -23.50 11.33
C GLY A 41 3.58 -25.01 11.36
N THR A 42 2.55 -25.83 11.22
CA THR A 42 2.68 -27.29 11.04
C THR A 42 2.03 -27.70 9.73
N THR A 43 2.81 -28.33 8.86
CA THR A 43 2.41 -28.68 7.49
C THR A 43 1.75 -30.06 7.38
N GLY A 44 1.65 -30.83 8.47
CA GLY A 44 1.29 -32.25 8.42
C GLY A 44 0.36 -32.75 9.53
N ILE A 45 -0.59 -33.60 9.13
CA ILE A 45 -1.44 -34.49 9.94
C ILE A 45 -0.52 -35.43 10.76
N PRO A 46 -0.80 -35.78 12.04
CA PRO A 46 -2.12 -35.96 12.67
C PRO A 46 -2.69 -34.74 13.40
N THR A 47 -1.89 -33.70 13.64
CA THR A 47 -2.36 -32.47 14.30
C THR A 47 -2.41 -31.33 13.30
N THR A 48 -3.62 -30.96 12.88
CA THR A 48 -3.90 -29.87 11.94
C THR A 48 -3.23 -28.58 12.41
N GLY A 49 -2.34 -28.04 11.59
CA GLY A 49 -1.58 -26.85 11.94
C GLY A 49 -2.38 -25.56 11.85
N VAL A 50 -1.94 -24.59 12.64
CA VAL A 50 -2.42 -23.21 12.58
C VAL A 50 -1.86 -22.59 11.29
N TYR A 51 -2.72 -22.40 10.30
CA TYR A 51 -2.37 -21.61 9.12
C TYR A 51 -2.06 -20.17 9.57
N GLY A 52 -1.00 -19.59 9.00
CA GLY A 52 -0.71 -18.18 9.20
C GLY A 52 -1.90 -17.31 8.75
N PRO A 53 -2.02 -16.08 9.27
CA PRO A 53 -3.17 -15.22 9.02
C PRO A 53 -3.27 -14.92 7.52
N LEU A 54 -4.39 -15.31 6.92
CA LEU A 54 -4.75 -14.90 5.56
C LEU A 54 -5.23 -13.46 5.59
N MET A 55 -4.49 -12.57 4.95
CA MET A 55 -4.88 -11.18 4.74
C MET A 55 -5.16 -10.99 3.25
N SER A 56 -6.36 -10.53 2.90
CA SER A 56 -6.75 -10.25 1.52
C SER A 56 -6.96 -8.76 1.37
N ALA A 57 -6.16 -8.15 0.50
CA ALA A 57 -6.13 -6.73 0.14
C ALA A 57 -5.55 -5.76 1.19
N ILE A 58 -4.60 -4.95 0.73
CA ILE A 58 -4.07 -3.77 1.43
C ILE A 58 -4.34 -2.58 0.52
N TYR A 59 -4.93 -1.52 1.04
CA TYR A 59 -5.11 -0.26 0.33
C TYR A 59 -4.50 0.90 1.13
N VAL A 60 -4.03 1.93 0.43
CA VAL A 60 -3.43 3.13 1.04
C VAL A 60 -4.15 4.35 0.49
N ILE A 61 -4.63 5.22 1.40
CA ILE A 61 -5.29 6.49 1.04
C ILE A 61 -4.40 7.64 1.49
N PRO A 62 -3.87 8.47 0.57
CA PRO A 62 -3.15 9.68 0.94
C PRO A 62 -4.13 10.71 1.52
N ASN A 63 -3.70 11.44 2.55
CA ASN A 63 -4.45 12.56 3.12
C ASN A 63 -4.14 13.90 2.42
N PHE A 64 -3.52 13.85 1.24
CA PHE A 64 -3.12 15.01 0.44
C PHE A 64 -3.40 14.74 -1.04
N VAL A 65 -3.44 15.80 -1.84
CA VAL A 65 -3.58 15.69 -3.30
C VAL A 65 -2.25 15.21 -3.86
N PRO A 66 -2.17 13.99 -4.45
CA PRO A 66 -0.93 13.53 -5.05
C PRO A 66 -0.55 14.47 -6.21
N PRO A 67 0.75 14.73 -6.41
CA PRO A 67 1.20 15.52 -7.56
C PRO A 67 0.70 14.85 -8.84
N SER A 68 0.13 15.65 -9.75
CA SER A 68 -0.34 15.14 -11.03
C SER A 68 0.84 14.68 -11.88
N GLU A 69 0.86 13.42 -12.30
CA GLU A 69 1.75 12.94 -13.35
C GLU A 69 1.22 13.42 -14.71
N GLY A 70 1.47 14.69 -15.03
CA GLY A 70 1.10 15.29 -16.31
C GLY A 70 2.19 16.21 -16.79
N ILE A 71 2.41 16.26 -18.11
CA ILE A 71 3.30 17.26 -18.70
C ILE A 71 2.66 18.63 -18.47
N PHE A 72 3.40 19.52 -17.80
CA PHE A 72 2.94 20.88 -17.54
C PHE A 72 2.68 21.59 -18.88
N ALA A 73 1.53 22.24 -19.05
CA ALA A 73 1.19 22.93 -20.31
C ALA A 73 2.27 23.95 -20.73
N GLY A 74 2.92 24.60 -19.75
CA GLY A 74 4.05 25.49 -20.00
C GLY A 74 5.26 24.81 -20.64
N THR A 75 5.52 23.52 -20.36
CA THR A 75 6.58 22.74 -21.04
C THR A 75 6.25 22.54 -22.52
N VAL A 76 4.99 22.25 -22.85
CA VAL A 76 4.54 22.12 -24.25
C VAL A 76 4.67 23.45 -24.98
N VAL A 77 4.23 24.54 -24.37
CA VAL A 77 4.36 25.90 -24.94
C VAL A 77 5.83 26.26 -25.14
N GLY A 78 6.70 25.97 -24.18
CA GLY A 78 8.14 26.23 -24.30
C GLY A 78 8.79 25.49 -25.46
N ILE A 79 8.46 24.20 -25.65
CA ILE A 79 8.94 23.41 -26.80
C ILE A 79 8.48 24.03 -28.12
N VAL A 80 7.20 24.39 -28.23
CA VAL A 80 6.64 24.99 -29.46
C VAL A 80 7.33 26.31 -29.78
N VAL A 81 7.51 27.20 -28.79
CA VAL A 81 8.18 28.49 -28.99
C VAL A 81 9.64 28.29 -29.40
N ALA A 82 10.37 27.36 -28.77
CA ALA A 82 11.75 27.07 -29.12
C ALA A 82 11.90 26.58 -30.57
N ILE A 83 11.01 25.69 -31.03
CA ILE A 83 11.01 25.21 -32.42
C ILE A 83 10.78 26.36 -33.40
N VAL A 84 9.80 27.23 -33.12
CA VAL A 84 9.51 28.40 -33.97
C VAL A 84 10.73 29.32 -34.02
N VAL A 85 11.33 29.67 -32.88
CA VAL A 85 12.52 30.53 -32.86
C VAL A 85 13.68 29.91 -33.63
N CYS A 86 13.94 28.61 -33.50
CA CYS A 86 15.02 27.93 -34.23
C CYS A 86 14.79 27.81 -35.74
N LEU A 87 13.53 27.75 -36.20
CA LEU A 87 13.21 27.65 -37.63
C LEU A 87 13.20 29.00 -38.35
N PHE A 88 12.95 30.09 -37.61
CA PHE A 88 12.80 31.44 -38.17
C PHE A 88 13.96 32.39 -37.79
N ASN A 89 15.05 31.87 -37.22
CA ASN A 89 16.34 32.56 -37.04
C ASN A 89 17.34 32.03 -38.08
#